data_AF-A0A4Q6C858-F1
#
_entry.id   AF-A0A4Q6C858-F1
#
_cell.length_a   1.000
_cell.length_b   1.000
_cell.length_c   1.000
_cell.angle_alpha   90.00
_cell.angle_beta   90.00
_cell.angle_gamma   90.00
#
_symmetry.space_group_name_H-M   'P 1'
#
loop_
_entity.id
_entity.type
_entity.pdbx_description
1 polymer ?
#
loop_
_entity_poly.entity_id
_entity_poly.type
_entity_poly.pdbx_seq_one_letter_code
_entity_poly.pdbx_strand_id
1 'polypeptide(L)'
;MQKWILGVAFTAALLAAGAASAQAVHKCAKGGEVSYQSAPCDASQRTVRRWEAAPEPQPTDPPRTDQARRNKLEPARVPAASKPRATARRHSASPASPADKRCAAAKARRRAKLEAVGLKRNFDLLRKLDDAVHAACSGSA
;
A
#
# COMPACT_ATOMS: atom_id res chain seq x y z
N MET A 1 2.26 39.93 49.55
CA MET A 1 1.64 40.28 48.25
C MET A 1 2.24 39.58 47.02
N GLN A 2 3.17 38.61 47.14
CA GLN A 2 3.85 37.99 45.97
C GLN A 2 3.40 36.55 45.64
N LYS A 3 2.58 35.93 46.50
CA LYS A 3 2.30 34.48 46.47
C LYS A 3 1.09 34.09 45.62
N TRP A 4 0.31 35.08 45.14
CA TRP A 4 -0.90 34.87 44.35
C TRP A 4 -0.72 35.15 42.84
N ILE A 5 0.39 35.77 42.43
CA ILE A 5 0.65 36.10 41.02
C ILE A 5 1.20 34.89 40.26
N LEU A 6 1.97 34.01 40.94
CA LEU A 6 2.53 32.79 40.33
C LEU A 6 1.46 31.73 40.04
N GLY A 7 0.37 31.70 40.80
CA GLY A 7 -0.73 30.76 40.58
C GLY A 7 -1.51 31.04 39.31
N VAL A 8 -1.86 32.31 39.08
CA VAL A 8 -2.68 32.72 37.92
C VAL A 8 -1.90 32.64 36.60
N ALA A 9 -0.59 32.92 36.62
CA ALA A 9 0.27 32.79 35.44
C ALA A 9 0.41 31.33 34.98
N PHE A 10 0.44 30.37 35.92
CA PHE A 10 0.57 28.96 35.59
C PHE A 10 -0.74 28.37 35.04
N THR A 11 -1.91 28.77 35.55
CA THR A 11 -3.20 28.32 35.01
C THR A 11 -3.51 28.91 33.64
N ALA A 12 -3.09 30.13 33.33
CA ALA A 12 -3.29 30.73 32.01
C ALA A 12 -2.46 30.04 30.90
N ALA A 13 -1.26 29.53 31.24
CA ALA A 13 -0.40 28.84 30.28
C ALA A 13 -0.93 27.45 29.85
N LEU A 14 -1.71 26.77 30.70
CA LEU A 14 -2.26 25.46 30.36
C LEU A 14 -3.51 25.48 29.47
N LEU A 15 -4.27 26.59 29.44
CA LEU A 15 -5.48 26.66 28.60
C LEU A 15 -5.20 26.97 27.11
N ALA A 16 -3.98 27.34 26.72
CA ALA A 16 -3.62 27.61 25.33
C ALA A 16 -3.25 26.36 24.52
N ALA A 17 -3.12 25.18 25.18
CA ALA A 17 -2.66 23.95 24.53
C ALA A 17 -3.79 23.15 23.83
N GLY A 18 -5.01 23.70 23.75
CA GLY A 18 -6.23 22.98 23.35
C GLY A 18 -6.81 23.32 21.97
N ALA A 19 -6.10 24.04 21.11
CA ALA A 19 -6.54 24.21 19.71
C ALA A 19 -5.79 23.19 18.84
N ALA A 20 -6.38 22.00 18.68
CA ALA A 20 -6.08 21.13 17.55
C ALA A 20 -6.58 21.86 16.28
N SER A 21 -5.80 22.84 15.83
CA SER A 21 -6.03 23.54 14.58
C SER A 21 -5.82 22.52 13.46
N ALA A 22 -6.82 22.43 12.59
CA ALA A 22 -6.68 21.77 11.30
C ALA A 22 -5.34 22.16 10.68
N GLN A 23 -4.52 21.17 10.30
CA GLN A 23 -3.16 21.45 9.84
C GLN A 23 -3.22 22.03 8.43
N ALA A 24 -3.49 23.32 8.31
CA ALA A 24 -3.51 23.97 7.03
C ALA A 24 -2.08 24.17 6.51
N VAL A 25 -1.81 23.76 5.27
CA VAL A 25 -0.55 24.03 4.58
C VAL A 25 -0.76 25.24 3.66
N HIS A 26 0.09 26.24 3.81
CA HIS A 26 0.09 27.46 3.03
C HIS A 26 1.27 27.45 2.05
N LYS A 27 1.00 27.69 0.76
CA LYS A 27 2.01 28.00 -0.24
C LYS A 27 2.18 29.51 -0.29
N CYS A 28 3.34 29.99 0.14
CA CYS A 28 3.71 31.40 0.15
C CYS A 28 4.68 31.66 -1.01
N ALA A 29 4.56 32.80 -1.67
CA ALA A 29 5.49 33.24 -2.69
C ALA A 29 5.99 34.66 -2.42
N LYS A 30 7.31 34.87 -2.60
CA LYS A 30 7.98 36.17 -2.48
C LYS A 30 9.08 36.27 -3.52
N GLY A 31 9.00 37.24 -4.43
CA GLY A 31 10.07 37.50 -5.41
C GLY A 31 10.43 36.31 -6.32
N GLY A 32 9.50 35.38 -6.56
CA GLY A 32 9.75 34.17 -7.36
C GLY A 32 10.16 32.94 -6.54
N GLU A 33 10.50 33.10 -5.26
CA GLU A 33 10.72 31.99 -4.34
C GLU A 33 9.39 31.49 -3.76
N VAL A 34 9.27 30.17 -3.61
CA VAL A 34 8.07 29.51 -3.08
C VAL A 34 8.43 28.73 -1.82
N SER A 35 7.74 29.01 -0.73
CA SER A 35 7.84 28.27 0.53
C SER A 35 6.51 27.64 0.92
N TYR A 36 6.56 26.51 1.62
CA TYR A 36 5.39 25.81 2.16
C TYR A 36 5.49 25.81 3.68
N GLN A 37 4.46 26.30 4.36
CA GLN A 37 4.47 26.49 5.81
C GLN A 37 3.12 26.13 6.41
N SER A 38 3.11 25.66 7.67
CA SER A 38 1.88 25.37 8.41
C SER A 38 1.27 26.62 9.07
N ALA A 39 2.04 27.71 9.17
CA ALA A 39 1.56 29.01 9.59
C ALA A 39 1.06 29.83 8.38
N PRO A 40 0.15 30.79 8.59
CA PRO A 40 -0.21 31.76 7.56
C PRO A 40 1.03 32.47 7.00
N CYS A 41 1.01 32.79 5.70
CA CYS A 41 2.10 33.54 5.08
C CYS A 41 2.29 34.90 5.77
N ASP A 42 3.55 35.30 5.93
CA ASP A 42 3.90 36.62 6.46
C ASP A 42 3.29 37.74 5.61
N ALA A 43 3.05 38.91 6.20
CA ALA A 43 2.46 40.05 5.48
C ALA A 43 3.30 40.49 4.25
N SER A 44 4.61 40.22 4.26
CA SER A 44 5.50 40.48 3.13
C SER A 44 5.47 39.41 2.03
N GLN A 45 4.64 38.38 2.17
CA GLN A 45 4.53 37.24 1.27
C GLN A 45 3.11 37.09 0.73
N ARG A 46 2.97 36.69 -0.54
CA ARG A 46 1.66 36.40 -1.12
C ARG A 46 1.28 34.95 -0.84
N THR A 47 0.10 34.74 -0.25
CA THR A 47 -0.50 33.40 -0.20
C THR A 47 -0.96 33.01 -1.61
N VAL A 48 -0.34 31.98 -2.17
CA VAL A 48 -0.69 31.44 -3.50
C VAL A 48 -1.78 30.40 -3.39
N ARG A 49 -1.70 29.54 -2.36
CA ARG A 49 -2.67 28.45 -2.15
C ARG A 49 -2.68 28.00 -0.69
N ARG A 50 -3.83 27.49 -0.23
CA ARG A 50 -4.01 26.88 1.08
C ARG A 50 -4.66 25.51 0.90
N TRP A 51 -4.19 24.52 1.66
CA TRP A 51 -4.79 23.20 1.74
C TRP A 51 -5.07 22.86 3.19
N GLU A 52 -6.20 22.21 3.45
CA GLU A 52 -6.46 21.55 4.74
C GLU A 52 -5.75 20.20 4.73
N ALA A 53 -4.80 19.96 5.63
CA ALA A 53 -4.24 18.63 5.84
C ALA A 53 -5.09 17.89 6.88
N ALA A 54 -6.14 17.21 6.38
CA ALA A 54 -6.87 16.26 7.19
C ALA A 54 -5.95 15.05 7.50
N PRO A 55 -5.80 14.66 8.77
CA PRO A 55 -5.05 13.46 9.11
C PRO A 55 -5.75 12.23 8.50
N GLU A 56 -4.96 11.34 7.90
CA GLU A 56 -5.47 10.05 7.42
C GLU A 56 -6.07 9.28 8.61
N PRO A 57 -7.29 8.71 8.49
CA PRO A 57 -7.84 7.87 9.53
C PRO A 57 -6.90 6.69 9.82
N GLN A 58 -6.69 6.40 11.11
CA GLN A 58 -5.96 5.20 11.51
C GLN A 58 -6.65 3.98 10.89
N PRO A 59 -5.91 3.06 10.24
CA PRO A 59 -6.49 1.82 9.76
C PRO A 59 -7.14 1.11 10.94
N THR A 60 -8.46 0.98 10.92
CA THR A 60 -9.14 0.05 11.81
C THR A 60 -8.74 -1.34 11.37
N ASP A 61 -8.15 -2.12 12.27
CA ASP A 61 -7.80 -3.51 11.99
C ASP A 61 -9.04 -4.20 11.39
N PRO A 62 -8.92 -4.83 10.20
CA PRO A 62 -10.04 -5.55 9.64
C PRO A 62 -10.47 -6.62 10.65
N PRO A 63 -11.78 -6.88 10.82
CA PRO A 63 -12.22 -7.95 11.67
C PRO A 63 -11.48 -9.23 11.27
N ARG A 64 -10.92 -9.90 12.27
CA ARG A 64 -10.06 -11.10 12.19
C ARG A 64 -10.69 -12.25 11.37
N THR A 65 -11.94 -12.11 10.95
CA THR A 65 -12.72 -12.97 10.07
C THR A 65 -12.16 -13.06 8.64
N ASP A 66 -11.55 -12.00 8.10
CA ASP A 66 -11.05 -12.03 6.72
C ASP A 66 -9.75 -12.82 6.57
N GLN A 67 -8.95 -12.90 7.63
CA GLN A 67 -7.75 -13.74 7.64
C GLN A 67 -8.10 -15.23 7.74
N ALA A 68 -9.16 -15.58 8.49
CA ALA A 68 -9.71 -16.93 8.49
C ALA A 68 -10.30 -17.33 7.12
N ARG A 69 -10.92 -16.38 6.40
CA ARG A 69 -11.45 -16.62 5.05
C ARG A 69 -10.33 -16.83 4.02
N ARG A 70 -9.23 -16.08 4.12
CA ARG A 70 -8.03 -16.27 3.28
C ARG A 70 -7.33 -17.60 3.55
N ASN A 71 -7.21 -18.02 4.82
CA ASN A 71 -6.66 -19.33 5.16
C ASN A 71 -7.55 -20.51 4.73
N LYS A 72 -8.84 -20.29 4.48
CA LYS A 72 -9.77 -21.30 3.96
C LYS A 72 -9.72 -21.44 2.42
N LEU A 73 -9.06 -20.51 1.73
CA LEU A 73 -8.86 -20.51 0.27
C LEU A 73 -7.51 -21.10 -0.15
N GLU A 74 -6.59 -21.34 0.80
CA GLU A 74 -5.47 -22.24 0.57
C GLU A 74 -6.04 -23.66 0.37
N PRO A 75 -5.79 -24.33 -0.78
CA PRO A 75 -6.21 -25.70 -0.93
C PRO A 75 -5.47 -26.53 0.11
N ALA A 76 -6.21 -27.02 1.10
CA ALA A 76 -5.76 -28.04 2.03
C ALA A 76 -5.02 -29.11 1.21
N ARG A 77 -3.75 -29.38 1.56
CA ARG A 77 -2.98 -30.48 1.00
C ARG A 77 -3.84 -31.74 1.13
N VAL A 78 -4.34 -32.21 0.00
CA VAL A 78 -5.23 -33.36 -0.09
C VAL A 78 -4.46 -34.60 0.38
N PRO A 79 -4.89 -35.32 1.43
CA PRO A 79 -4.50 -36.71 1.58
C PRO A 79 -5.20 -37.50 0.47
N ALA A 80 -4.46 -38.43 -0.13
CA ALA A 80 -4.95 -39.32 -1.15
C ALA A 80 -6.20 -40.10 -0.69
N ALA A 81 -7.00 -40.51 -1.68
CA ALA A 81 -8.17 -41.38 -1.60
C ALA A 81 -9.47 -40.75 -1.09
N SER A 82 -10.26 -40.23 -2.05
CA SER A 82 -11.69 -40.59 -2.22
C SER A 82 -12.22 -39.87 -3.46
N LYS A 83 -12.68 -40.62 -4.46
CA LYS A 83 -13.33 -40.10 -5.67
C LYS A 83 -14.62 -39.36 -5.29
N PRO A 84 -14.87 -38.13 -5.77
CA PRO A 84 -16.23 -37.62 -5.90
C PRO A 84 -16.67 -37.75 -7.36
N ARG A 85 -17.84 -38.36 -7.53
CA ARG A 85 -18.64 -38.32 -8.76
C ARG A 85 -19.07 -36.87 -9.01
N ALA A 86 -18.19 -36.08 -9.62
CA ALA A 86 -18.52 -34.75 -10.10
C ALA A 86 -19.21 -34.89 -11.46
N THR A 87 -20.38 -34.26 -11.58
CA THR A 87 -21.06 -33.97 -12.83
C THR A 87 -20.09 -33.24 -13.75
N ALA A 88 -19.47 -34.00 -14.65
CA ALA A 88 -18.60 -33.47 -15.67
C ALA A 88 -19.45 -32.63 -16.64
N ARG A 89 -19.52 -31.31 -16.40
CA ARG A 89 -19.47 -30.38 -17.53
C ARG A 89 -18.13 -30.62 -18.19
N ARG A 90 -18.12 -31.56 -19.14
CA ARG A 90 -17.07 -31.72 -20.13
C ARG A 90 -17.04 -30.45 -20.97
N HIS A 91 -16.44 -29.38 -20.42
CA HIS A 91 -15.64 -28.54 -21.27
C HIS A 91 -14.48 -29.43 -21.64
N SER A 92 -14.53 -29.99 -22.84
CA SER A 92 -13.37 -30.58 -23.49
C SER A 92 -12.22 -29.60 -23.32
N ALA A 93 -11.34 -29.90 -22.37
CA ALA A 93 -10.11 -29.16 -22.18
C ALA A 93 -9.32 -29.36 -23.47
N SER A 94 -9.40 -28.39 -24.38
CA SER A 94 -8.54 -28.37 -25.55
C SER A 94 -7.10 -28.52 -25.03
N PRO A 95 -6.29 -29.40 -25.63
CA PRO A 95 -4.91 -29.55 -25.21
C PRO A 95 -4.25 -28.18 -25.25
N ALA A 96 -3.73 -27.73 -24.11
CA ALA A 96 -3.06 -26.43 -23.99
C ALA A 96 -2.05 -26.28 -25.12
N SER A 97 -2.09 -25.15 -25.82
CA SER A 97 -1.23 -24.95 -26.98
C SER A 97 0.24 -25.02 -26.54
N PRO A 98 1.17 -25.35 -27.46
CA PRO A 98 2.59 -25.27 -27.16
C PRO A 98 3.03 -23.88 -26.67
N ALA A 99 2.33 -22.81 -27.06
CA ALA A 99 2.56 -21.47 -26.54
C ALA A 99 2.15 -21.34 -25.06
N ASP A 100 0.98 -21.86 -24.68
CA ASP A 100 0.50 -21.83 -23.29
C ASP A 100 1.42 -22.60 -22.36
N LYS A 101 1.91 -23.77 -22.81
CA LYS A 101 2.86 -24.58 -22.04
C LYS A 101 4.18 -23.85 -21.81
N ARG A 102 4.69 -23.14 -22.83
CA ARG A 102 5.91 -22.32 -22.72
C ARG A 102 5.71 -21.15 -21.74
N CYS A 103 4.59 -20.45 -21.84
CA CYS A 103 4.24 -19.38 -20.91
C CYS A 103 4.11 -19.90 -19.45
N ALA A 104 3.43 -21.03 -19.25
CA ALA A 104 3.28 -21.66 -17.94
C ALA A 104 4.64 -22.06 -17.34
N ALA A 105 5.53 -22.64 -18.16
CA ALA A 105 6.88 -23.00 -17.74
C ALA A 105 7.71 -21.76 -17.34
N ALA A 106 7.60 -20.66 -18.10
CA ALA A 106 8.30 -19.41 -17.76
C ALA A 106 7.80 -18.82 -16.43
N LYS A 107 6.48 -18.81 -16.20
CA LYS A 107 5.87 -18.38 -14.93
C LYS A 107 6.33 -19.25 -13.75
N ALA A 108 6.39 -20.56 -13.94
CA ALA A 108 6.89 -21.50 -12.92
C ALA A 108 8.36 -21.24 -12.57
N ARG A 109 9.22 -21.02 -13.57
CA ARG A 109 10.64 -20.67 -13.38
C ARG A 109 10.82 -19.35 -12.64
N ARG A 110 10.02 -18.33 -12.96
CA ARG A 110 10.01 -17.07 -12.22
C ARG A 110 9.70 -17.30 -10.74
N ARG A 111 8.61 -18.02 -10.45
CA ARG A 111 8.23 -18.34 -9.06
C ARG A 111 9.34 -19.08 -8.33
N ALA A 112 9.89 -20.16 -8.92
CA ALA A 112 10.97 -20.93 -8.32
C ALA A 112 12.21 -20.07 -8.00
N LYS A 113 12.59 -19.15 -8.90
CA LYS A 113 13.70 -18.23 -8.65
C LYS A 113 13.38 -17.23 -7.55
N LEU A 114 12.17 -16.67 -7.52
CA LEU A 114 11.74 -15.73 -6.48
C LEU A 114 11.68 -16.38 -5.09
N GLU A 115 11.28 -17.64 -5.01
CA GLU A 115 11.33 -18.43 -3.78
C GLU A 115 12.78 -18.67 -3.34
N ALA A 116 13.66 -19.07 -4.27
CA ALA A 116 15.07 -19.35 -3.97
C ALA A 116 15.84 -18.12 -3.45
N VAL A 117 15.55 -16.92 -3.96
CA VAL A 117 16.23 -15.68 -3.50
C VAL A 117 15.61 -15.08 -2.23
N GLY A 118 14.38 -15.48 -1.87
CA GLY A 118 13.68 -14.97 -0.68
C GLY A 118 13.61 -13.43 -0.66
N LEU A 119 14.10 -12.82 0.43
CA LEU A 119 14.10 -11.36 0.62
C LEU A 119 15.21 -10.63 -0.16
N LYS A 120 16.18 -11.33 -0.75
CA LYS A 120 17.29 -10.72 -1.51
C LYS A 120 16.89 -10.36 -2.95
N ARG A 121 15.63 -9.97 -3.17
CA ARG A 121 15.11 -9.59 -4.49
C ARG A 121 15.59 -8.17 -4.81
N ASN A 122 16.36 -8.02 -5.88
CA ASN A 122 16.73 -6.72 -6.42
C ASN A 122 15.91 -6.39 -7.69
N PHE A 123 15.86 -5.12 -8.05
CA PHE A 123 15.07 -4.65 -9.18
C PHE A 123 15.50 -5.29 -10.50
N ASP A 124 16.80 -5.42 -10.75
CA ASP A 124 17.31 -6.00 -12.00
C ASP A 124 16.95 -7.48 -12.16
N LEU A 125 16.95 -8.25 -11.07
CA LEU A 125 16.49 -9.63 -11.07
C LEU A 125 15.00 -9.69 -11.40
N LEU A 126 14.18 -8.88 -10.75
CA LEU A 126 12.73 -8.86 -11.01
C LEU A 126 12.45 -8.52 -12.46
N ARG A 127 13.07 -7.46 -12.98
CA ARG A 127 12.94 -7.03 -14.37
C ARG A 127 13.33 -8.13 -15.36
N LYS A 128 14.50 -8.76 -15.18
CA LYS A 128 14.94 -9.87 -16.04
C LYS A 128 13.96 -11.06 -16.03
N LEU A 129 13.36 -11.36 -14.89
CA LEU A 129 12.38 -12.45 -14.78
C LEU A 129 11.05 -12.09 -15.44
N ASP A 130 10.62 -10.85 -15.31
CA ASP A 130 9.40 -10.34 -15.94
C ASP A 130 9.54 -10.26 -17.46
N ASP A 131 10.66 -9.77 -17.98
CA ASP A 131 10.98 -9.74 -19.41
C ASP A 131 10.96 -11.15 -20.01
N ALA A 132 11.54 -12.13 -19.30
CA ALA A 132 11.56 -13.53 -19.74
C ALA A 132 10.15 -14.16 -19.76
N VAL A 133 9.29 -13.81 -18.80
CA VAL A 133 7.88 -14.27 -18.80
C VAL A 133 7.13 -13.58 -19.93
N HIS A 134 7.32 -12.29 -20.13
CA HIS A 134 6.66 -11.52 -21.18
C HIS A 134 6.99 -12.08 -22.57
N ALA A 135 8.28 -12.33 -22.86
CA ALA A 135 8.72 -12.94 -24.11
C ALA A 135 8.14 -14.35 -24.34
N ALA A 136 7.92 -15.13 -23.29
CA ALA A 136 7.35 -16.47 -23.40
C ALA A 136 5.82 -16.48 -23.53
N CYS A 137 5.14 -15.43 -23.04
CA CYS A 137 3.68 -15.33 -22.97
C CYS A 137 3.06 -14.41 -24.03
N SER A 138 3.86 -13.62 -24.76
CA SER A 138 3.35 -12.71 -25.80
C SER A 138 2.64 -13.42 -26.96
N GLY A 139 2.81 -14.74 -27.10
CA GLY A 139 2.14 -15.57 -28.11
C GLY A 139 1.18 -16.64 -27.55
N SER A 140 0.85 -16.62 -26.25
CA SER A 140 -0.18 -17.50 -25.66
C SER A 140 -1.51 -16.75 -25.62
N ALA A 141 -2.49 -17.19 -26.41
CA ALA A 141 -3.83 -16.60 -26.56
C ALA A 141 -4.91 -17.63 -26.23
#